data_AF-A0A1J3K5B2-F1
#
_entry.id   AF-A0A1J3K5B2-F1
#
_cell.length_a   1.000
_cell.length_b   1.000
_cell.length_c   1.000
_cell.angle_alpha   90.00
_cell.angle_beta   90.00
_cell.angle_gamma   90.00
#
_symmetry.space_group_name_H-M   'P 1'
#
loop_
_entity.id
_entity.type
_entity.pdbx_description
1 polymer ?
#
loop_
_entity_poly.entity_id
_entity_poly.type
_entity_poly.pdbx_seq_one_letter_code
_entity_poly.pdbx_strand_id
1 'polypeptide(L)'
;MELEEELESVNATITSVKAELMEGAKTTLLLLIGLSSGQEVKATFPGGCEADLAPVVSWVNDILGPKIHGTQPACDHGHIDELITEQFENSKKRKLPDPEKIPDNLKKLASLVLSLAVCKAGASVLGVSVFKRIASLCGDSKKFYSPIPSFKLINASNDLAFMIIPALAQTFEKALNMAAEVYEELKSLIKERNVGATLRESGELYIDLPVIESYLNLLNSAIDRAKYKGMVGIGIDVSASRTYNVANKIYAGTLFRPRNISGSDILHMYNQYIKERSVISIEDAFHQSDKSSYAMLEETEVQIVHPKKLILGAALLKSKKTPQVLLWKLEQSTTLSQCIRNCNNAKKDGWEVILRDEGRFFQEFVYDLCIGMQLGQIKTGAPSDPKHYYRVVEIESDELKEDGIYRGATFRKPVLFSQFRSKWNRSAKTDVWWDVENTKFPRGSDPSKFRQRLERGLRKKGFTGGVGFIRAVAANKILIRNGETLDQSHLPGIDYHFIEGKEGVKNACDDWIKNDINDWNEDRSSSTPQNAMLISGDGWFESDLGNVQDKNGFVMTCSRDQCFSTKINDFGNENWGLFDLLGKE
;
A
#
# COMPACT_ATOMS: atom_id res chain seq x y z
N MET A 1 26.10 12.01 -34.65
CA MET A 1 26.92 11.90 -33.42
C MET A 1 26.04 11.66 -32.20
N GLU A 2 25.44 12.63 -31.50
CA GLU A 2 24.60 12.31 -30.30
C GLU A 2 23.41 11.37 -30.60
N LEU A 3 22.72 11.57 -31.73
CA LEU A 3 21.65 10.67 -32.20
C LEU A 3 22.15 9.30 -32.70
N GLU A 4 23.41 9.21 -33.15
CA GLU A 4 24.01 7.94 -33.59
C GLU A 4 24.52 7.13 -32.39
N GLU A 5 25.05 7.79 -31.35
CA GLU A 5 25.41 7.16 -30.07
C GLU A 5 24.17 6.66 -29.30
N GLU A 6 23.06 7.41 -29.31
CA GLU A 6 21.78 6.95 -28.75
C GLU A 6 21.21 5.72 -29.50
N LEU A 7 21.31 5.67 -30.83
CA LEU A 7 20.90 4.52 -31.64
C LEU A 7 21.84 3.30 -31.50
N GLU A 8 23.14 3.50 -31.29
CA GLU A 8 24.08 2.40 -31.00
C GLU A 8 23.84 1.79 -29.62
N SER A 9 23.46 2.60 -28.62
CA SER A 9 23.17 2.11 -27.26
C SER A 9 21.99 1.13 -27.24
N VAL A 10 20.88 1.41 -27.95
CA VAL A 10 19.67 0.56 -27.97
C VAL A 10 19.91 -0.79 -28.67
N ASN A 11 20.93 -0.87 -29.53
CA ASN A 11 21.26 -2.06 -30.31
C ASN A 11 22.26 -3.01 -29.64
N ALA A 12 22.66 -2.74 -28.39
CA ALA A 12 23.59 -3.59 -27.67
C ALA A 12 23.10 -5.05 -27.63
N THR A 13 24.01 -5.99 -27.90
CA THR A 13 23.77 -7.43 -27.96
C THR A 13 24.46 -8.14 -26.80
N ILE A 14 23.91 -9.29 -26.39
CA ILE A 14 24.54 -10.15 -25.38
C ILE A 14 25.79 -10.79 -25.98
N THR A 15 26.97 -10.50 -25.41
CA THR A 15 28.27 -11.07 -25.82
C THR A 15 28.73 -12.19 -24.91
N SER A 16 28.27 -12.22 -23.67
CA SER A 16 28.57 -13.30 -22.73
C SER A 16 27.47 -13.47 -21.69
N VAL A 17 27.31 -14.70 -21.23
CA VAL A 17 26.49 -15.06 -20.07
C VAL A 17 27.34 -15.96 -19.21
N LYS A 18 27.62 -15.55 -17.98
CA LYS A 18 28.43 -16.32 -17.04
C LYS A 18 27.69 -16.43 -15.71
N ALA A 19 27.59 -17.66 -15.23
CA ALA A 19 27.06 -18.03 -13.93
C ALA A 19 28.20 -18.56 -13.07
N GLU A 20 28.23 -18.13 -11.82
CA GLU A 20 29.25 -18.49 -10.84
C GLU A 20 28.59 -18.62 -9.47
N LEU A 21 29.19 -19.41 -8.57
CA LEU A 21 28.79 -19.37 -7.16
C LEU A 21 29.52 -18.22 -6.48
N MET A 22 28.80 -17.47 -5.65
CA MET A 22 29.43 -16.46 -4.79
C MET A 22 30.40 -17.14 -3.81
N GLU A 23 31.58 -16.56 -3.65
CA GLU A 23 32.63 -17.10 -2.79
C GLU A 23 32.12 -17.24 -1.34
N GLY A 24 32.27 -18.43 -0.75
CA GLY A 24 31.75 -18.74 0.58
C GLY A 24 30.24 -19.05 0.65
N ALA A 25 29.49 -18.96 -0.45
CA ALA A 25 28.04 -19.16 -0.48
C ALA A 25 27.61 -20.13 -1.60
N LYS A 26 27.66 -21.45 -1.33
CA LYS A 26 27.18 -22.51 -2.25
C LYS A 26 25.70 -22.39 -2.66
N THR A 27 24.97 -21.55 -1.95
CA THR A 27 23.53 -21.34 -2.13
C THR A 27 23.21 -20.07 -2.91
N THR A 28 24.20 -19.28 -3.39
CA THR A 28 23.94 -18.04 -4.13
C THR A 28 24.63 -18.04 -5.49
N LEU A 29 23.85 -17.90 -6.56
CA LEU A 29 24.31 -17.80 -7.94
C LEU A 29 24.54 -16.33 -8.31
N LEU A 30 25.71 -15.99 -8.82
CA LEU A 30 26.00 -14.72 -9.49
C LEU A 30 25.89 -14.93 -11.00
N LEU A 31 25.05 -14.14 -11.65
CA LEU A 31 24.97 -14.01 -13.10
C LEU A 31 25.62 -12.72 -13.56
N LEU A 32 26.44 -12.84 -14.60
CA LEU A 32 27.09 -11.75 -15.33
C LEU A 32 26.63 -11.81 -16.79
N ILE A 33 26.08 -10.72 -17.30
CA ILE A 33 25.70 -10.57 -18.71
C ILE A 33 26.58 -9.48 -19.31
N GLY A 34 27.47 -9.86 -20.21
CA GLY A 34 28.28 -8.94 -21.00
C GLY A 34 27.50 -8.42 -22.21
N LEU A 35 27.65 -7.13 -22.50
CA LEU A 35 27.01 -6.46 -23.64
C LEU A 35 28.06 -5.95 -24.62
N SER A 36 27.71 -5.87 -25.91
CA SER A 36 28.59 -5.33 -26.95
C SER A 36 28.91 -3.84 -26.79
N SER A 37 28.14 -3.11 -25.98
CA SER A 37 28.44 -1.75 -25.52
C SER A 37 29.61 -1.68 -24.51
N GLY A 38 30.15 -2.83 -24.08
CA GLY A 38 31.17 -2.92 -23.04
C GLY A 38 30.62 -2.90 -21.61
N GLN A 39 29.31 -2.70 -21.44
CA GLN A 39 28.65 -2.81 -20.13
C GLN A 39 28.57 -4.27 -19.67
N GLU A 40 28.71 -4.49 -18.37
CA GLU A 40 28.46 -5.79 -17.72
C GLU A 40 27.38 -5.62 -16.65
N VAL A 41 26.33 -6.44 -16.76
CA VAL A 41 25.18 -6.40 -15.84
C VAL A 41 25.28 -7.57 -14.89
N LYS A 42 25.17 -7.28 -13.59
CA LYS A 42 25.28 -8.28 -12.52
C LYS A 42 23.92 -8.55 -11.86
N ALA A 43 23.66 -9.81 -11.54
CA ALA A 43 22.49 -10.21 -10.77
C ALA A 43 22.81 -11.40 -9.87
N THR A 44 22.42 -11.32 -8.59
CA THR A 44 22.66 -12.37 -7.60
C THR A 44 21.37 -13.06 -7.20
N PHE A 45 21.41 -14.38 -6.98
CA PHE A 45 20.22 -15.20 -6.76
C PHE A 45 20.45 -16.22 -5.65
N PRO A 46 19.85 -16.03 -4.47
CA PRO A 46 19.95 -17.01 -3.39
C PRO A 46 18.97 -18.17 -3.64
N GLY A 47 19.46 -19.40 -3.82
CA GLY A 47 18.65 -20.61 -3.94
C GLY A 47 17.89 -21.01 -2.66
N GLY A 48 18.14 -20.31 -1.56
CA GLY A 48 17.68 -20.63 -0.21
C GLY A 48 18.65 -21.55 0.54
N CYS A 49 18.44 -21.72 1.85
CA CYS A 49 19.37 -22.38 2.78
C CYS A 49 19.70 -23.86 2.47
N GLU A 50 19.03 -24.50 1.50
CA GLU A 50 19.11 -25.95 1.29
C GLU A 50 19.40 -26.39 -0.16
N ALA A 51 19.51 -25.46 -1.12
CA ALA A 51 19.75 -25.82 -2.53
C ALA A 51 21.24 -25.74 -2.88
N ASP A 52 21.84 -26.88 -3.25
CA ASP A 52 23.14 -26.88 -3.94
C ASP A 52 22.94 -26.35 -5.36
N LEU A 53 23.44 -25.13 -5.61
CA LEU A 53 23.35 -24.48 -6.92
C LEU A 53 24.55 -24.78 -7.81
N ALA A 54 25.57 -25.52 -7.35
CA ALA A 54 26.72 -25.84 -8.17
C ALA A 54 26.32 -26.48 -9.52
N PRO A 55 25.36 -27.44 -9.55
CA PRO A 55 24.95 -28.04 -10.82
C PRO A 55 24.23 -27.07 -11.77
N VAL A 56 23.67 -25.98 -11.23
CA VAL A 56 22.94 -24.99 -12.03
C VAL A 56 23.90 -24.11 -12.86
N VAL A 57 25.16 -24.00 -12.45
CA VAL A 57 26.17 -23.21 -13.16
C VAL A 57 26.37 -23.74 -14.59
N SER A 58 26.54 -25.05 -14.75
CA SER A 58 26.69 -25.69 -16.07
C SER A 58 25.45 -25.49 -16.95
N TRP A 59 24.25 -25.61 -16.35
CA TRP A 59 22.99 -25.35 -17.05
C TRP A 59 22.92 -23.94 -17.65
N VAL A 60 23.35 -22.92 -16.92
CA VAL A 60 23.36 -21.55 -17.44
C VAL A 60 24.49 -21.35 -18.45
N ASN A 61 25.72 -21.76 -18.13
CA ASN A 61 26.90 -21.46 -18.94
C ASN A 61 26.95 -22.25 -20.25
N ASP A 62 26.59 -23.53 -20.22
CA ASP A 62 26.83 -24.45 -21.33
C ASP A 62 25.57 -24.64 -22.18
N ILE A 63 24.38 -24.44 -21.60
CA ILE A 63 23.10 -24.69 -22.28
C ILE A 63 22.36 -23.39 -22.61
N LEU A 64 22.08 -22.54 -21.62
CA LEU A 64 21.27 -21.34 -21.83
C LEU A 64 22.05 -20.19 -22.48
N GLY A 65 23.25 -19.89 -21.97
CA GLY A 65 24.09 -18.77 -22.43
C GLY A 65 24.37 -18.77 -23.93
N PRO A 66 24.84 -19.89 -24.52
CA PRO A 66 25.12 -19.97 -25.95
C PRO A 66 23.89 -19.77 -26.83
N LYS A 67 22.68 -20.04 -26.30
CA LYS A 67 21.43 -19.88 -27.06
C LYS A 67 20.98 -18.43 -27.17
N ILE A 68 21.35 -17.58 -26.21
CA ILE A 68 20.92 -16.18 -26.17
C ILE A 68 22.04 -15.21 -26.57
N HIS A 69 23.23 -15.72 -26.89
CA HIS A 69 24.34 -14.95 -27.43
C HIS A 69 23.94 -14.25 -28.74
N GLY A 70 24.30 -12.97 -28.89
CA GLY A 70 24.01 -12.14 -30.05
C GLY A 70 22.60 -11.54 -30.08
N THR A 71 21.72 -11.89 -29.13
CA THR A 71 20.37 -11.29 -29.03
C THR A 71 20.41 -9.91 -28.39
N GLN A 72 19.39 -9.07 -28.66
CA GLN A 72 19.29 -7.71 -28.09
C GLN A 72 18.34 -7.69 -26.88
N PRO A 73 18.83 -7.55 -25.63
CA PRO A 73 17.97 -7.66 -24.44
C PRO A 73 16.94 -6.52 -24.33
N ALA A 74 17.18 -5.38 -24.97
CA ALA A 74 16.25 -4.25 -25.05
C ALA A 74 15.09 -4.48 -26.04
N CYS A 75 15.34 -5.18 -27.16
CA CYS A 75 14.36 -5.37 -28.24
C CYS A 75 13.71 -6.76 -28.22
N ASP A 76 14.48 -7.80 -27.88
CA ASP A 76 14.14 -9.20 -28.14
C ASP A 76 13.71 -9.98 -26.90
N HIS A 77 13.33 -9.30 -25.81
CA HIS A 77 13.11 -9.97 -24.52
C HIS A 77 12.14 -11.17 -24.60
N GLY A 78 11.04 -11.02 -25.36
CA GLY A 78 10.09 -12.11 -25.58
C GLY A 78 10.71 -13.31 -26.32
N HIS A 79 11.52 -13.06 -27.34
CA HIS A 79 12.22 -14.09 -28.11
C HIS A 79 13.29 -14.80 -27.25
N ILE A 80 14.06 -14.04 -26.46
CA ILE A 80 15.03 -14.59 -25.51
C ILE A 80 14.33 -15.54 -24.52
N ASP A 81 13.18 -15.14 -23.98
CA ASP A 81 12.39 -15.98 -23.08
C ASP A 81 11.81 -17.23 -23.76
N GLU A 82 11.49 -17.17 -25.05
CA GLU A 82 11.09 -18.34 -25.84
C GLU A 82 12.24 -19.34 -25.98
N LEU A 83 13.46 -18.86 -26.30
CA LEU A 83 14.66 -19.70 -26.39
C LEU A 83 14.97 -20.38 -25.05
N ILE A 84 14.91 -19.63 -23.94
CA ILE A 84 15.11 -20.16 -22.59
C ILE A 84 14.06 -21.23 -22.27
N THR A 85 12.78 -20.95 -22.56
CA THR A 85 11.68 -21.90 -22.31
C THR A 85 11.84 -23.17 -23.15
N GLU A 86 12.26 -23.04 -24.40
CA GLU A 86 12.51 -24.16 -25.30
C GLU A 86 13.59 -25.10 -24.75
N GLN A 87 14.72 -24.56 -24.25
CA GLN A 87 15.77 -25.37 -23.65
C GLN A 87 15.26 -26.10 -22.41
N PHE A 88 14.53 -25.41 -21.54
CA PHE A 88 13.94 -26.06 -20.36
C PHE A 88 13.00 -27.22 -20.76
N GLU A 89 12.10 -27.04 -21.72
CA GLU A 89 11.21 -28.11 -22.18
C GLU A 89 11.94 -29.24 -22.92
N ASN A 90 13.02 -28.93 -23.66
CA ASN A 90 13.87 -29.93 -24.30
C ASN A 90 14.62 -30.79 -23.26
N SER A 91 15.02 -30.22 -22.12
CA SER A 91 15.64 -30.96 -21.02
C SER A 91 14.70 -31.99 -20.40
N LYS A 92 13.41 -31.64 -20.21
CA LYS A 92 12.39 -32.58 -19.71
C LYS A 92 12.15 -33.76 -20.64
N LYS A 93 12.21 -33.50 -21.95
CA LYS A 93 12.11 -34.52 -23.00
C LYS A 93 13.41 -35.33 -23.17
N ARG A 94 14.42 -35.12 -22.31
CA ARG A 94 15.76 -35.74 -22.36
C ARG A 94 16.45 -35.56 -23.71
N LYS A 95 16.18 -34.43 -24.38
CA LYS A 95 16.81 -34.05 -25.66
C LYS A 95 18.12 -33.29 -25.48
N LEU A 96 18.46 -32.93 -24.24
CA LEU A 96 19.68 -32.22 -23.89
C LEU A 96 20.55 -33.08 -22.96
N PRO A 97 21.89 -32.93 -23.03
CA PRO A 97 22.78 -33.53 -22.05
C PRO A 97 22.47 -32.99 -20.66
N ASP A 98 22.40 -33.87 -19.66
CA ASP A 98 22.24 -33.52 -18.25
C ASP A 98 23.13 -34.43 -17.38
N PRO A 99 24.47 -34.32 -17.53
CA PRO A 99 25.41 -35.20 -16.86
C PRO A 99 25.31 -35.13 -15.32
N GLU A 100 24.90 -33.98 -14.79
CA GLU A 100 24.77 -33.72 -13.36
C GLU A 100 23.38 -34.08 -12.80
N LYS A 101 22.44 -34.53 -13.64
CA LYS A 101 21.06 -34.89 -13.29
C LYS A 101 20.36 -33.78 -12.50
N ILE A 102 20.44 -32.55 -13.03
CA ILE A 102 19.96 -31.37 -12.34
C ILE A 102 18.43 -31.46 -12.19
N PRO A 103 17.87 -31.31 -10.97
CA PRO A 103 16.43 -31.32 -10.74
C PRO A 103 15.68 -30.27 -11.58
N ASP A 104 14.53 -30.64 -12.14
CA ASP A 104 13.72 -29.76 -13.00
C ASP A 104 13.32 -28.44 -12.32
N ASN A 105 13.06 -28.46 -11.01
CA ASN A 105 12.77 -27.25 -10.25
C ASN A 105 13.95 -26.28 -10.20
N LEU A 106 15.19 -26.79 -10.15
CA LEU A 106 16.40 -25.96 -10.16
C LEU A 106 16.68 -25.41 -11.57
N LYS A 107 16.53 -26.22 -12.62
CA LYS A 107 16.62 -25.73 -14.02
C LYS A 107 15.59 -24.65 -14.31
N LYS A 108 14.37 -24.82 -13.82
CA LYS A 108 13.29 -23.84 -13.96
C LYS A 108 13.64 -22.54 -13.25
N LEU A 109 14.10 -22.63 -12.01
CA LEU A 109 14.54 -21.47 -11.23
C LEU A 109 15.66 -20.71 -11.96
N ALA A 110 16.68 -21.43 -12.44
CA ALA A 110 17.80 -20.85 -13.18
C ALA A 110 17.37 -20.14 -14.47
N SER A 111 16.44 -20.74 -15.21
CA SER A 111 15.86 -20.20 -16.44
C SER A 111 15.14 -18.87 -16.16
N LEU A 112 14.35 -18.83 -15.08
CA LEU A 112 13.64 -17.64 -14.64
C LEU A 112 14.64 -16.56 -14.24
N VAL A 113 15.62 -16.93 -13.44
CA VAL A 113 16.70 -16.07 -12.96
C VAL A 113 17.48 -15.42 -14.11
N LEU A 114 17.83 -16.18 -15.15
CA LEU A 114 18.47 -15.65 -16.35
C LEU A 114 17.56 -14.66 -17.08
N SER A 115 16.27 -14.98 -17.25
CA SER A 115 15.27 -14.09 -17.84
C SER A 115 15.15 -12.75 -17.08
N LEU A 116 15.17 -12.77 -15.73
CA LEU A 116 15.19 -11.54 -14.92
C LEU A 116 16.48 -10.74 -15.12
N ALA A 117 17.64 -11.40 -15.22
CA ALA A 117 18.92 -10.75 -15.49
C ALA A 117 18.94 -10.09 -16.89
N VAL A 118 18.37 -10.76 -17.91
CA VAL A 118 18.18 -10.18 -19.25
C VAL A 118 17.28 -8.95 -19.19
N CYS A 119 16.25 -8.94 -18.33
CA CYS A 119 15.41 -7.76 -18.11
C CYS A 119 16.23 -6.58 -17.56
N LYS A 120 17.08 -6.82 -16.55
CA LYS A 120 18.02 -5.82 -16.03
C LYS A 120 18.97 -5.32 -17.10
N ALA A 121 19.50 -6.22 -17.94
CA ALA A 121 20.38 -5.84 -19.03
C ALA A 121 19.66 -4.94 -20.04
N GLY A 122 18.43 -5.29 -20.43
CA GLY A 122 17.61 -4.45 -21.30
C GLY A 122 17.29 -3.08 -20.68
N ALA A 123 17.11 -3.00 -19.36
CA ALA A 123 16.91 -1.73 -18.65
C ALA A 123 18.18 -0.85 -18.71
N SER A 124 19.36 -1.44 -18.47
CA SER A 124 20.67 -0.78 -18.57
C SER A 124 20.92 -0.22 -19.97
N VAL A 125 20.64 -1.02 -20.99
CA VAL A 125 20.77 -0.66 -22.42
C VAL A 125 19.88 0.53 -22.78
N LEU A 126 18.66 0.57 -22.24
CA LEU A 126 17.69 1.64 -22.49
C LEU A 126 17.88 2.87 -21.59
N GLY A 127 18.81 2.83 -20.62
CA GLY A 127 18.98 3.91 -19.64
C GLY A 127 17.74 4.14 -18.76
N VAL A 128 16.92 3.11 -18.52
CA VAL A 128 15.72 3.19 -17.68
C VAL A 128 15.84 2.32 -16.44
N SER A 129 15.07 2.64 -15.40
CA SER A 129 14.98 1.78 -14.22
C SER A 129 14.29 0.45 -14.52
N VAL A 130 14.62 -0.57 -13.73
CA VAL A 130 14.16 -1.95 -13.96
C VAL A 130 12.64 -2.06 -13.91
N PHE A 131 11.96 -1.44 -12.94
CA PHE A 131 10.49 -1.45 -12.92
C PHE A 131 9.85 -0.79 -14.16
N LYS A 132 10.44 0.29 -14.70
CA LYS A 132 9.98 0.93 -15.95
C LYS A 132 10.16 0.00 -17.14
N ARG A 133 11.28 -0.73 -17.19
CA ARG A 133 11.49 -1.79 -18.19
C ARG A 133 10.42 -2.86 -18.08
N ILE A 134 10.15 -3.38 -16.88
CA ILE A 134 9.08 -4.37 -16.66
C ILE A 134 7.72 -3.84 -17.11
N ALA A 135 7.40 -2.59 -16.79
CA ALA A 135 6.16 -1.94 -17.22
C ALA A 135 6.03 -1.86 -18.74
N SER A 136 7.12 -1.50 -19.43
CA SER A 136 7.16 -1.49 -20.90
C SER A 136 6.87 -2.87 -21.50
N LEU A 137 7.41 -3.94 -20.90
CA LEU A 137 7.13 -5.33 -21.30
C LEU A 137 5.68 -5.76 -20.99
N CYS A 138 5.03 -5.13 -20.00
CA CYS A 138 3.62 -5.35 -19.69
C CYS A 138 2.67 -4.57 -20.62
N GLY A 139 3.18 -3.59 -21.38
CA GLY A 139 2.38 -2.73 -22.26
C GLY A 139 1.67 -1.57 -21.55
N ASP A 140 2.13 -1.18 -20.35
CA ASP A 140 1.54 -0.09 -19.56
C ASP A 140 2.62 0.90 -19.08
N SER A 141 2.31 2.20 -19.03
CA SER A 141 3.32 3.24 -18.77
C SER A 141 2.82 4.50 -18.08
N LYS A 142 1.57 4.54 -17.59
CA LYS A 142 0.99 5.86 -17.26
C LYS A 142 1.19 6.29 -15.81
N LYS A 143 1.15 5.37 -14.84
CA LYS A 143 1.33 5.71 -13.42
C LYS A 143 1.73 4.50 -12.59
N PHE A 144 2.66 4.69 -11.67
CA PHE A 144 3.21 3.65 -10.80
C PHE A 144 2.87 3.93 -9.34
N TYR A 145 2.78 2.86 -8.55
CA TYR A 145 2.44 2.92 -7.13
C TYR A 145 3.29 1.91 -6.37
N SER A 146 3.80 2.29 -5.21
CA SER A 146 4.43 1.35 -4.26
C SER A 146 3.39 0.33 -3.78
N PRO A 147 3.77 -0.95 -3.60
CA PRO A 147 2.86 -1.98 -3.13
C PRO A 147 2.56 -1.85 -1.64
N ILE A 148 1.38 -2.32 -1.22
CA ILE A 148 1.08 -2.50 0.21
C ILE A 148 1.74 -3.79 0.68
N PRO A 149 2.66 -3.74 1.66
CA PRO A 149 3.25 -4.92 2.25
C PRO A 149 2.29 -5.58 3.25
N SER A 150 2.18 -6.90 3.14
CA SER A 150 1.71 -7.78 4.21
C SER A 150 2.96 -8.36 4.89
N PHE A 151 3.33 -7.78 6.03
CA PHE A 151 4.51 -8.21 6.79
C PHE A 151 4.15 -9.41 7.65
N LYS A 152 4.76 -10.56 7.36
CA LYS A 152 4.54 -11.78 8.13
C LYS A 152 5.29 -11.70 9.45
N LEU A 153 4.57 -11.69 10.58
CA LEU A 153 5.18 -11.54 11.91
C LEU A 153 5.21 -12.85 12.70
N ILE A 154 4.18 -13.68 12.56
CA ILE A 154 4.01 -14.90 13.36
C ILE A 154 3.88 -16.11 12.44
N ASN A 155 4.63 -17.17 12.78
CA ASN A 155 4.40 -18.54 12.35
C ASN A 155 3.91 -19.38 13.53
N ALA A 156 3.03 -20.34 13.26
CA ALA A 156 2.49 -21.25 14.26
C ALA A 156 2.44 -22.69 13.70
N SER A 157 2.02 -23.62 14.56
CA SER A 157 1.74 -25.00 14.18
C SER A 157 0.70 -25.08 13.05
N ASN A 158 0.76 -26.13 12.24
CA ASN A 158 -0.09 -26.34 11.06
C ASN A 158 0.05 -25.27 9.96
N ASP A 159 1.23 -24.65 9.82
CA ASP A 159 1.50 -23.55 8.87
C ASP A 159 0.62 -22.31 9.04
N LEU A 160 -0.12 -22.19 10.15
CA LEU A 160 -0.88 -20.99 10.47
C LEU A 160 0.07 -19.80 10.57
N ALA A 161 -0.23 -18.71 9.88
CA ALA A 161 0.59 -17.51 9.89
C ALA A 161 -0.24 -16.24 9.98
N PHE A 162 0.33 -15.23 10.63
CA PHE A 162 -0.29 -13.93 10.79
C PHE A 162 0.61 -12.83 10.25
N MET A 163 -0.03 -11.89 9.57
CA MET A 163 0.60 -10.73 8.97
C MET A 163 -0.04 -9.46 9.51
N ILE A 164 0.73 -8.37 9.53
CA ILE A 164 0.17 -7.02 9.66
C ILE A 164 0.23 -6.30 8.32
N ILE A 165 -0.77 -5.47 8.07
CA ILE A 165 -0.97 -4.80 6.79
C ILE A 165 -1.20 -3.30 7.08
N PRO A 166 -0.17 -2.45 6.94
CA PRO A 166 -0.28 -0.99 7.11
C PRO A 166 -1.05 -0.32 5.96
N ALA A 167 -2.35 -0.63 5.85
CA ALA A 167 -3.18 -0.27 4.72
C ALA A 167 -3.38 1.24 4.56
N LEU A 168 -3.30 2.02 5.65
CA LEU A 168 -3.50 3.48 5.64
C LEU A 168 -2.22 4.31 5.71
N ALA A 169 -1.05 3.68 5.59
CA ALA A 169 0.21 4.42 5.44
C ALA A 169 0.16 5.32 4.18
N GLN A 170 0.98 6.38 4.17
CA GLN A 170 1.05 7.33 3.04
C GLN A 170 2.21 7.03 2.09
N THR A 171 3.20 6.28 2.56
CA THR A 171 4.43 5.90 1.85
C THR A 171 4.80 4.48 2.30
N PHE A 172 5.54 3.74 1.48
CA PHE A 172 6.10 2.45 1.86
C PHE A 172 7.01 2.59 3.07
N GLU A 173 7.82 3.65 3.14
CA GLU A 173 8.67 3.93 4.30
C GLU A 173 7.85 4.05 5.59
N LYS A 174 6.73 4.78 5.57
CA LYS A 174 5.83 4.87 6.73
C LYS A 174 5.20 3.52 7.06
N ALA A 175 4.82 2.74 6.05
CA ALA A 175 4.30 1.39 6.27
C ALA A 175 5.33 0.49 6.97
N LEU A 176 6.60 0.58 6.56
CA LEU A 176 7.71 -0.16 7.17
C LEU A 176 7.94 0.28 8.63
N ASN A 177 7.97 1.58 8.91
CA ASN A 177 8.14 2.10 10.27
C ASN A 177 7.00 1.66 11.19
N MET A 178 5.75 1.80 10.74
CA MET A 178 4.58 1.31 11.48
C MET A 178 4.70 -0.20 11.78
N ALA A 179 5.15 -0.98 10.79
CA ALA A 179 5.30 -2.41 10.97
C ALA A 179 6.43 -2.79 11.95
N ALA A 180 7.56 -2.09 11.89
CA ALA A 180 8.68 -2.28 12.81
C ALA A 180 8.27 -1.97 14.26
N GLU A 181 7.58 -0.85 14.49
CA GLU A 181 7.08 -0.48 15.83
C GLU A 181 6.07 -1.50 16.38
N VAL A 182 5.12 -1.97 15.55
CA VAL A 182 4.19 -3.04 15.95
C VAL A 182 4.93 -4.34 16.25
N TYR A 183 5.98 -4.66 15.50
CA TYR A 183 6.77 -5.87 15.70
C TYR A 183 7.57 -5.84 17.02
N GLU A 184 8.13 -4.69 17.40
CA GLU A 184 8.79 -4.53 18.70
C GLU A 184 7.79 -4.58 19.86
N GLU A 185 6.62 -3.94 19.75
CA GLU A 185 5.54 -4.06 20.75
C GLU A 185 5.04 -5.50 20.90
N LEU A 186 4.96 -6.25 19.79
CA LEU A 186 4.63 -7.66 19.80
C LEU A 186 5.66 -8.48 20.59
N LYS A 187 6.97 -8.27 20.35
CA LYS A 187 8.03 -8.93 21.12
C LYS A 187 7.94 -8.61 22.61
N SER A 188 7.68 -7.35 22.96
CA SER A 188 7.51 -6.92 24.35
C SER A 188 6.34 -7.65 25.02
N LEU A 189 5.17 -7.68 24.36
CA LEU A 189 3.98 -8.37 24.84
C LEU A 189 4.17 -9.87 25.03
N ILE A 190 4.91 -10.52 24.13
CA ILE A 190 5.23 -11.95 24.24
C ILE A 190 6.04 -12.21 25.51
N LYS A 191 7.05 -11.37 25.78
CA LYS A 191 7.88 -11.45 26.97
C LYS A 191 7.07 -11.18 28.25
N GLU A 192 6.24 -10.14 28.26
CA GLU A 192 5.38 -9.79 29.40
C GLU A 192 4.37 -10.90 29.73
N ARG A 193 3.79 -11.53 28.71
CA ARG A 193 2.80 -12.60 28.87
C ARG A 193 3.42 -13.99 29.07
N ASN A 194 4.75 -14.09 29.15
CA ASN A 194 5.50 -15.35 29.24
C ASN A 194 5.08 -16.36 28.15
N VAL A 195 4.83 -15.87 26.95
CA VAL A 195 4.51 -16.71 25.79
C VAL A 195 5.82 -17.25 25.23
N GLY A 196 5.95 -18.56 25.12
CA GLY A 196 7.11 -19.19 24.49
C GLY A 196 7.21 -18.80 23.01
N ALA A 197 8.34 -18.21 22.61
CA ALA A 197 8.57 -17.80 21.24
C ALA A 197 10.02 -18.10 20.80
N THR A 198 10.20 -18.50 19.55
CA THR A 198 11.51 -18.63 18.91
C THR A 198 11.60 -17.75 17.67
N LEU A 199 12.76 -17.12 17.46
CA LEU A 199 12.99 -16.30 16.28
C LEU A 199 13.47 -17.18 15.12
N ARG A 200 12.83 -17.07 13.96
CA ARG A 200 13.28 -17.74 12.73
C ARG A 200 14.35 -16.91 12.03
N GLU A 201 15.14 -17.55 11.16
CA GLU A 201 16.17 -16.88 10.35
C GLU A 201 15.60 -15.73 9.50
N SER A 202 14.38 -15.90 8.97
CA SER A 202 13.64 -14.90 8.20
C SER A 202 12.97 -13.81 9.05
N GLY A 203 13.25 -13.78 10.36
CA GLY A 203 12.82 -12.75 11.29
C GLY A 203 11.43 -12.93 11.88
N GLU A 204 10.61 -13.88 11.44
CA GLU A 204 9.31 -14.09 12.06
C GLU A 204 9.43 -14.83 13.40
N LEU A 205 8.48 -14.57 14.28
CA LEU A 205 8.36 -15.25 15.58
C LEU A 205 7.55 -16.53 15.39
N TYR A 206 8.11 -17.66 15.83
CA TYR A 206 7.35 -18.90 15.96
C TYR A 206 6.74 -18.97 17.36
N ILE A 207 5.41 -19.03 17.42
CA ILE A 207 4.63 -19.00 18.66
C ILE A 207 3.49 -20.00 18.51
N ASP A 208 3.18 -20.74 19.57
CA ASP A 208 2.04 -21.66 19.57
C ASP A 208 1.03 -21.29 20.67
N LEU A 209 -0.06 -20.64 20.26
CA LEU A 209 -1.22 -20.32 21.07
C LEU A 209 -2.40 -21.24 20.74
N PRO A 210 -3.33 -21.48 21.69
CA PRO A 210 -4.33 -22.54 21.54
C PRO A 210 -5.34 -22.37 20.39
N VAL A 211 -5.69 -21.13 20.03
CA VAL A 211 -6.76 -20.79 19.07
C VAL A 211 -6.41 -19.51 18.30
N ILE A 212 -7.00 -19.31 17.11
CA ILE A 212 -6.76 -18.13 16.26
C ILE A 212 -7.03 -16.81 17.02
N GLU A 213 -8.07 -16.75 17.84
CA GLU A 213 -8.44 -15.57 18.61
C GLU A 213 -7.33 -15.09 19.54
N SER A 214 -6.54 -16.02 20.10
CA SER A 214 -5.43 -15.66 20.99
C SER A 214 -4.34 -14.89 20.25
N TYR A 215 -4.03 -15.29 19.02
CA TYR A 215 -3.08 -14.58 18.16
C TYR A 215 -3.61 -13.21 17.75
N LEU A 216 -4.89 -13.16 17.33
CA LEU A 216 -5.52 -11.91 16.94
C LEU A 216 -5.59 -10.91 18.10
N ASN A 217 -5.87 -11.36 19.31
CA ASN A 217 -5.88 -10.50 20.50
C ASN A 217 -4.47 -10.00 20.84
N LEU A 218 -3.45 -10.84 20.68
CA LEU A 218 -2.06 -10.45 20.87
C LEU A 218 -1.62 -9.39 19.86
N LEU A 219 -1.92 -9.59 18.57
CA LEU A 219 -1.60 -8.65 17.50
C LEU A 219 -2.37 -7.32 17.63
N ASN A 220 -3.67 -7.36 17.94
CA ASN A 220 -4.42 -6.12 18.20
C ASN A 220 -3.86 -5.37 19.42
N SER A 221 -3.40 -6.07 20.45
CA SER A 221 -2.74 -5.43 21.59
C SER A 221 -1.44 -4.74 21.16
N ALA A 222 -0.64 -5.36 20.29
CA ALA A 222 0.60 -4.77 19.76
C ALA A 222 0.31 -3.55 18.88
N ILE A 223 -0.68 -3.64 17.98
CA ILE A 223 -1.13 -2.54 17.13
C ILE A 223 -1.65 -1.36 17.97
N ASP A 224 -2.42 -1.65 19.03
CA ASP A 224 -2.96 -0.63 19.93
C ASP A 224 -1.83 0.05 20.73
N ARG A 225 -0.84 -0.71 21.24
CA ARG A 225 0.33 -0.14 21.95
C ARG A 225 1.21 0.73 21.06
N ALA A 226 1.42 0.30 19.82
CA ALA A 226 2.11 1.09 18.80
C ALA A 226 1.27 2.29 18.29
N LYS A 227 0.05 2.48 18.80
CA LYS A 227 -0.85 3.61 18.46
C LYS A 227 -1.29 3.64 17.00
N TYR A 228 -1.35 2.47 16.34
CA TYR A 228 -1.74 2.32 14.94
C TYR A 228 -3.09 1.63 14.73
N LYS A 229 -3.91 1.56 15.77
CA LYS A 229 -5.29 1.05 15.70
C LYS A 229 -6.03 1.70 14.53
N GLY A 230 -6.64 0.90 13.65
CA GLY A 230 -7.40 1.38 12.49
C GLY A 230 -6.55 1.80 11.29
N MET A 231 -5.23 1.96 11.44
CA MET A 231 -4.30 2.19 10.32
C MET A 231 -3.63 0.89 9.84
N VAL A 232 -3.40 -0.04 10.76
CA VAL A 232 -2.83 -1.37 10.51
C VAL A 232 -3.92 -2.42 10.67
N GLY A 233 -4.16 -3.20 9.62
CA GLY A 233 -5.02 -4.38 9.64
C GLY A 233 -4.24 -5.68 9.84
N ILE A 234 -4.95 -6.77 10.03
CA ILE A 234 -4.38 -8.11 10.21
C ILE A 234 -4.73 -8.98 8.99
N GLY A 235 -3.73 -9.68 8.48
CA GLY A 235 -3.89 -10.79 7.54
C GLY A 235 -3.73 -12.13 8.26
N ILE A 236 -4.48 -13.15 7.84
CA ILE A 236 -4.35 -14.52 8.33
C ILE A 236 -4.12 -15.46 7.15
N ASP A 237 -3.11 -16.32 7.25
CA ASP A 237 -2.89 -17.46 6.37
C ASP A 237 -3.24 -18.73 7.15
N VAL A 238 -4.44 -19.24 6.88
CA VAL A 238 -5.06 -20.29 7.69
C VAL A 238 -4.50 -21.66 7.35
N SER A 239 -4.06 -21.85 6.10
CA SER A 239 -3.65 -23.16 5.58
C SER A 239 -4.69 -24.24 5.89
N ALA A 240 -5.99 -23.91 5.73
CA ALA A 240 -7.11 -24.67 6.30
C ALA A 240 -7.14 -26.13 5.84
N SER A 241 -6.58 -26.39 4.66
CA SER A 241 -6.41 -27.72 4.09
C SER A 241 -5.71 -28.72 5.03
N ARG A 242 -4.81 -28.26 5.92
CA ARG A 242 -4.10 -29.12 6.89
C ARG A 242 -5.01 -29.70 7.97
N THR A 243 -6.15 -29.07 8.21
CA THR A 243 -7.12 -29.46 9.25
C THR A 243 -8.36 -30.12 8.70
N TYR A 244 -8.53 -30.18 7.37
CA TYR A 244 -9.76 -30.64 6.76
C TYR A 244 -9.83 -32.15 6.63
N ASN A 245 -10.88 -32.75 7.18
CA ASN A 245 -11.21 -34.15 6.99
C ASN A 245 -12.18 -34.30 5.82
N VAL A 246 -11.69 -34.85 4.71
CA VAL A 246 -12.46 -35.03 3.47
C VAL A 246 -13.65 -35.98 3.64
N ALA A 247 -13.51 -37.04 4.44
CA ALA A 247 -14.56 -38.05 4.62
C ALA A 247 -15.78 -37.46 5.37
N ASN A 248 -15.51 -36.65 6.39
CA ASN A 248 -16.53 -36.09 7.26
C ASN A 248 -16.95 -34.66 6.88
N LYS A 249 -16.23 -34.02 5.94
CA LYS A 249 -16.43 -32.62 5.52
C LYS A 249 -16.41 -31.63 6.69
N ILE A 250 -15.49 -31.83 7.62
CA ILE A 250 -15.29 -30.98 8.80
C ILE A 250 -13.83 -30.56 8.91
N TYR A 251 -13.59 -29.43 9.57
CA TYR A 251 -12.25 -28.99 9.97
C TYR A 251 -12.02 -29.46 11.40
N ALA A 252 -10.96 -30.24 11.60
CA ALA A 252 -10.59 -30.88 12.84
C ALA A 252 -9.39 -30.17 13.51
N GLY A 253 -9.22 -30.36 14.81
CA GLY A 253 -8.06 -29.87 15.55
C GLY A 253 -8.41 -28.73 16.50
N THR A 254 -7.43 -27.94 16.92
CA THR A 254 -7.61 -26.94 17.97
C THR A 254 -7.65 -25.50 17.46
N LEU A 255 -7.34 -25.27 16.18
CA LEU A 255 -7.29 -23.93 15.60
C LEU A 255 -8.63 -23.19 15.75
N PHE A 256 -9.72 -23.93 15.62
CA PHE A 256 -11.09 -23.47 15.79
C PHE A 256 -11.72 -24.11 17.04
N ARG A 257 -12.68 -23.42 17.64
CA ARG A 257 -13.53 -23.96 18.70
C ARG A 257 -14.99 -23.90 18.29
N PRO A 258 -15.73 -25.04 18.36
CA PRO A 258 -15.32 -26.37 18.82
C PRO A 258 -14.35 -27.10 17.86
N ARG A 259 -13.69 -28.18 18.33
CA ARG A 259 -12.58 -28.87 17.62
C ARG A 259 -12.96 -29.58 16.30
N ASN A 260 -14.25 -29.77 16.07
CA ASN A 260 -14.80 -30.34 14.84
C ASN A 260 -15.85 -29.35 14.38
N ILE A 261 -15.52 -28.58 13.35
CA ILE A 261 -16.30 -27.41 12.96
C ILE A 261 -16.62 -27.47 11.48
N SER A 262 -17.84 -27.07 11.12
CA SER A 262 -18.26 -26.95 9.74
C SER A 262 -17.67 -25.68 9.09
N GLY A 263 -17.59 -25.65 7.77
CA GLY A 263 -17.15 -24.44 7.08
C GLY A 263 -18.09 -23.23 7.28
N SER A 264 -19.40 -23.45 7.47
CA SER A 264 -20.36 -22.38 7.82
C SER A 264 -20.09 -21.78 9.19
N ASP A 265 -19.72 -22.61 10.17
CA ASP A 265 -19.40 -22.13 11.52
C ASP A 265 -18.07 -21.36 11.51
N ILE A 266 -17.06 -21.84 10.77
CA ILE A 266 -15.81 -21.10 10.56
C ILE A 266 -16.08 -19.74 9.91
N LEU A 267 -16.97 -19.67 8.91
CA LEU A 267 -17.33 -18.39 8.30
C LEU A 267 -17.94 -17.42 9.31
N HIS A 268 -18.76 -17.91 10.24
CA HIS A 268 -19.27 -17.10 11.34
C HIS A 268 -18.13 -16.53 12.19
N MET A 269 -17.12 -17.35 12.52
CA MET A 269 -15.92 -16.89 13.24
C MET A 269 -15.12 -15.85 12.44
N TYR A 270 -14.89 -16.08 11.15
CA TYR A 270 -14.23 -15.10 10.28
C TYR A 270 -14.96 -13.75 10.27
N ASN A 271 -16.29 -13.76 10.18
CA ASN A 271 -17.10 -12.54 10.26
C ASN A 271 -16.97 -11.81 11.61
N GLN A 272 -16.84 -12.54 12.71
CA GLN A 272 -16.53 -11.94 14.01
C GLN A 272 -15.12 -11.33 14.02
N TYR A 273 -14.12 -12.03 13.47
CA TYR A 273 -12.75 -11.52 13.41
C TYR A 273 -12.63 -10.26 12.56
N ILE A 274 -13.33 -10.19 11.44
CA ILE A 274 -13.39 -9.01 10.58
C ILE A 274 -13.97 -7.81 11.35
N LYS A 275 -15.08 -8.02 12.09
CA LYS A 275 -15.77 -6.94 12.81
C LYS A 275 -15.01 -6.45 14.05
N GLU A 276 -14.39 -7.36 14.79
CA GLU A 276 -13.88 -7.12 16.14
C GLU A 276 -12.36 -7.02 16.23
N ARG A 277 -11.63 -7.62 15.27
CA ARG A 277 -10.19 -7.88 15.39
C ARG A 277 -9.36 -7.37 14.20
N SER A 278 -9.89 -6.40 13.46
CA SER A 278 -9.20 -5.70 12.37
C SER A 278 -8.68 -6.63 11.26
N VAL A 279 -9.31 -7.80 11.07
CA VAL A 279 -8.90 -8.74 10.01
C VAL A 279 -9.40 -8.24 8.67
N ILE A 280 -8.47 -8.06 7.72
CA ILE A 280 -8.74 -7.50 6.39
C ILE A 280 -8.36 -8.42 5.24
N SER A 281 -7.62 -9.50 5.50
CA SER A 281 -7.23 -10.48 4.50
C SER A 281 -7.19 -11.88 5.09
N ILE A 282 -7.75 -12.86 4.40
CA ILE A 282 -7.73 -14.28 4.77
C ILE A 282 -7.22 -15.09 3.57
N GLU A 283 -6.14 -15.83 3.78
CA GLU A 283 -5.50 -16.71 2.80
C GLU A 283 -5.80 -18.18 3.13
N ASP A 284 -6.06 -18.97 2.08
CA ASP A 284 -6.38 -20.41 2.14
C ASP A 284 -7.44 -20.73 3.22
N ALA A 285 -8.53 -19.96 3.19
CA ALA A 285 -9.57 -19.94 4.22
C ALA A 285 -10.27 -21.28 4.44
N PHE A 286 -10.36 -22.10 3.38
CA PHE A 286 -11.04 -23.39 3.34
C PHE A 286 -10.27 -24.39 2.45
N HIS A 287 -10.54 -25.67 2.62
CA HIS A 287 -9.94 -26.71 1.77
C HIS A 287 -10.48 -26.63 0.34
N GLN A 288 -9.64 -26.95 -0.65
CA GLN A 288 -9.96 -26.84 -2.08
C GLN A 288 -11.19 -27.64 -2.56
N SER A 289 -11.57 -28.71 -1.85
CA SER A 289 -12.77 -29.49 -2.18
C SER A 289 -14.05 -28.95 -1.53
N ASP A 290 -13.95 -28.02 -0.58
CA ASP A 290 -15.09 -27.42 0.13
C ASP A 290 -15.60 -26.18 -0.61
N LYS A 291 -16.13 -26.43 -1.81
CA LYS A 291 -16.66 -25.38 -2.70
C LYS A 291 -17.84 -24.62 -2.07
N SER A 292 -18.64 -25.30 -1.25
CA SER A 292 -19.76 -24.69 -0.52
C SER A 292 -19.30 -23.57 0.40
N SER A 293 -18.22 -23.79 1.16
CA SER A 293 -17.71 -22.78 2.08
C SER A 293 -17.05 -21.61 1.38
N TYR A 294 -16.33 -21.87 0.29
CA TYR A 294 -15.82 -20.80 -0.57
C TYR A 294 -16.93 -19.95 -1.20
N ALA A 295 -18.03 -20.56 -1.66
CA ALA A 295 -19.17 -19.81 -2.19
C ALA A 295 -19.77 -18.86 -1.14
N MET A 296 -19.75 -19.23 0.14
CA MET A 296 -20.24 -18.36 1.21
C MET A 296 -19.29 -17.18 1.51
N LEU A 297 -17.98 -17.28 1.20
CA LEU A 297 -17.05 -16.15 1.34
C LEU A 297 -17.31 -15.04 0.31
N GLU A 298 -17.98 -15.36 -0.80
CA GLU A 298 -18.31 -14.41 -1.87
C GLU A 298 -19.22 -13.26 -1.43
N GLU A 299 -19.81 -13.35 -0.23
CA GLU A 299 -20.65 -12.30 0.36
C GLU A 299 -19.92 -11.42 1.40
N THR A 300 -18.68 -11.77 1.74
CA THR A 300 -17.88 -11.07 2.77
C THR A 300 -17.18 -9.84 2.20
N GLU A 301 -16.86 -8.88 3.07
CA GLU A 301 -16.14 -7.67 2.67
C GLU A 301 -14.62 -7.83 2.77
N VAL A 302 -14.10 -8.97 3.24
CA VAL A 302 -12.67 -9.20 3.46
C VAL A 302 -11.97 -9.63 2.17
N GLN A 303 -10.67 -9.36 2.05
CA GLN A 303 -9.87 -9.92 0.97
C GLN A 303 -9.70 -11.44 1.14
N ILE A 304 -9.97 -12.20 0.08
CA ILE A 304 -9.72 -13.65 0.07
C ILE A 304 -8.58 -13.98 -0.88
N VAL A 305 -7.53 -14.57 -0.33
CA VAL A 305 -6.30 -14.91 -1.03
C VAL A 305 -6.24 -16.41 -1.28
N HIS A 306 -6.07 -16.79 -2.54
CA HIS A 306 -6.07 -18.18 -2.99
C HIS A 306 -4.68 -18.59 -3.48
N PRO A 307 -4.13 -19.73 -3.03
CA PRO A 307 -2.96 -20.31 -3.69
C PRO A 307 -3.28 -20.72 -5.14
N LYS A 308 -2.30 -20.58 -6.04
CA LYS A 308 -2.44 -20.86 -7.49
C LYS A 308 -3.11 -22.20 -7.85
N LYS A 309 -2.92 -23.25 -7.06
CA LYS A 309 -3.51 -24.59 -7.33
C LYS A 309 -5.05 -24.56 -7.40
N LEU A 310 -5.70 -23.61 -6.72
CA LEU A 310 -7.15 -23.43 -6.71
C LEU A 310 -7.70 -22.79 -7.99
N ILE A 311 -6.87 -22.03 -8.72
CA ILE A 311 -7.33 -21.21 -9.86
C ILE A 311 -7.54 -22.04 -11.14
N LEU A 312 -6.96 -23.23 -11.24
CA LEU A 312 -7.13 -24.09 -12.42
C LEU A 312 -8.55 -24.70 -12.55
N GLY A 313 -9.46 -24.43 -11.61
CA GLY A 313 -10.90 -24.73 -11.70
C GLY A 313 -11.82 -23.50 -11.69
N ALA A 314 -11.29 -22.29 -11.91
CA ALA A 314 -11.87 -20.99 -11.54
C ALA A 314 -13.08 -20.45 -12.34
N ALA A 315 -13.90 -21.30 -12.96
CA ALA A 315 -15.23 -20.86 -13.39
C ALA A 315 -16.15 -20.52 -12.18
N LEU A 316 -15.82 -21.03 -10.99
CA LEU A 316 -16.72 -21.08 -9.82
C LEU A 316 -16.49 -20.03 -8.72
N LEU A 317 -15.52 -19.12 -8.85
CA LEU A 317 -15.12 -18.20 -7.76
C LEU A 317 -15.17 -16.71 -8.13
N LYS A 318 -15.80 -16.34 -9.25
CA LYS A 318 -15.91 -14.94 -9.67
C LYS A 318 -17.03 -14.24 -8.88
N SER A 319 -16.79 -13.98 -7.59
CA SER A 319 -17.64 -13.08 -6.80
C SER A 319 -17.62 -11.66 -7.38
N LYS A 320 -18.78 -11.00 -7.41
CA LYS A 320 -18.89 -9.57 -7.75
C LYS A 320 -18.62 -8.64 -6.56
N LYS A 321 -18.62 -9.16 -5.33
CA LYS A 321 -18.59 -8.37 -4.09
C LYS A 321 -17.30 -8.57 -3.30
N THR A 322 -16.80 -9.79 -3.23
CA THR A 322 -15.57 -10.12 -2.48
C THR A 322 -14.33 -9.99 -3.36
N PRO A 323 -13.32 -9.23 -2.92
CA PRO A 323 -12.01 -9.19 -3.52
C PRO A 323 -11.34 -10.58 -3.62
N GLN A 324 -11.32 -11.17 -4.81
CA GLN A 324 -10.55 -12.39 -5.08
C GLN A 324 -9.10 -12.04 -5.43
N VAL A 325 -8.16 -12.75 -4.82
CA VAL A 325 -6.71 -12.53 -5.01
C VAL A 325 -5.99 -13.84 -5.25
N LEU A 326 -5.13 -13.84 -6.24
CA LEU A 326 -4.15 -14.90 -6.46
C LEU A 326 -2.91 -14.61 -5.62
N LEU A 327 -2.52 -15.54 -4.75
CA LEU A 327 -1.18 -15.57 -4.21
C LEU A 327 -0.24 -16.15 -5.26
N TRP A 328 0.54 -15.26 -5.87
CA TRP A 328 1.48 -15.64 -6.89
C TRP A 328 2.87 -15.86 -6.30
N LYS A 329 3.47 -17.00 -6.62
CA LYS A 329 4.88 -17.28 -6.32
C LYS A 329 5.69 -17.29 -7.60
N LEU A 330 6.81 -16.58 -7.60
CA LEU A 330 7.58 -16.30 -8.81
C LEU A 330 8.13 -17.57 -9.45
N GLU A 331 8.59 -18.52 -8.64
CA GLU A 331 9.13 -19.84 -9.06
C GLU A 331 8.10 -20.74 -9.76
N GLN A 332 6.83 -20.34 -9.78
CA GLN A 332 5.79 -21.01 -10.54
C GLN A 332 5.87 -20.71 -12.05
N SER A 333 6.73 -19.79 -12.49
CA SER A 333 7.02 -19.48 -13.89
C SER A 333 8.46 -19.83 -14.26
N THR A 334 8.71 -20.10 -15.54
CA THR A 334 10.04 -20.39 -16.10
C THR A 334 10.74 -19.12 -16.60
N THR A 335 10.00 -18.08 -16.99
CA THR A 335 10.55 -16.81 -17.53
C THR A 335 9.68 -15.62 -17.15
N LEU A 336 10.22 -14.40 -17.26
CA LEU A 336 9.50 -13.14 -17.00
C LEU A 336 8.31 -12.98 -17.95
N SER A 337 8.44 -13.31 -19.23
CA SER A 337 7.31 -13.29 -20.18
C SER A 337 6.19 -14.22 -19.73
N GLN A 338 6.51 -15.40 -19.17
CA GLN A 338 5.49 -16.27 -18.58
C GLN A 338 4.88 -15.68 -17.30
N CYS A 339 5.66 -15.00 -16.46
CA CYS A 339 5.16 -14.25 -15.32
C CYS A 339 4.14 -13.18 -15.74
N ILE A 340 4.50 -12.34 -16.72
CA ILE A 340 3.66 -11.27 -17.26
C ILE A 340 2.37 -11.85 -17.84
N ARG A 341 2.44 -12.90 -18.66
CA ARG A 341 1.26 -13.57 -19.20
C ARG A 341 0.33 -14.11 -18.11
N ASN A 342 0.88 -14.81 -17.12
CA ASN A 342 0.08 -15.38 -16.02
C ASN A 342 -0.63 -14.30 -15.19
N CYS A 343 0.09 -13.21 -14.87
CA CYS A 343 -0.49 -12.10 -14.14
C CYS A 343 -1.56 -11.36 -14.96
N ASN A 344 -1.29 -11.07 -16.24
CA ASN A 344 -2.24 -10.40 -17.12
C ASN A 344 -3.51 -11.23 -17.33
N ASN A 345 -3.40 -12.57 -17.38
CA ASN A 345 -4.58 -13.44 -17.44
C ASN A 345 -5.40 -13.35 -16.15
N ALA A 346 -4.76 -13.41 -14.98
CA ALA A 346 -5.45 -13.24 -13.70
C ALA A 346 -6.17 -11.88 -13.62
N LYS A 347 -5.49 -10.79 -14.01
CA LYS A 347 -6.07 -9.44 -14.05
C LYS A 347 -7.24 -9.33 -15.04
N LYS A 348 -7.11 -9.90 -16.24
CA LYS A 348 -8.21 -9.96 -17.23
C LYS A 348 -9.42 -10.72 -16.69
N ASP A 349 -9.20 -11.73 -15.86
CA ASP A 349 -10.25 -12.47 -15.18
C ASP A 349 -10.86 -11.77 -13.97
N GLY A 350 -10.41 -10.54 -13.65
CA GLY A 350 -10.89 -9.74 -12.53
C GLY A 350 -10.24 -10.08 -11.19
N TRP A 351 -9.20 -10.91 -11.19
CA TRP A 351 -8.42 -11.23 -10.00
C TRP A 351 -7.36 -10.16 -9.77
N GLU A 352 -7.10 -9.84 -8.51
CA GLU A 352 -5.83 -9.21 -8.17
C GLU A 352 -4.76 -10.26 -7.87
N VAL A 353 -3.53 -9.79 -7.73
CA VAL A 353 -2.38 -10.65 -7.50
C VAL A 353 -1.56 -10.07 -6.35
N ILE A 354 -1.30 -10.89 -5.34
CA ILE A 354 -0.27 -10.62 -4.34
C ILE A 354 0.98 -11.38 -4.77
N LEU A 355 2.10 -10.68 -4.90
CA LEU A 355 3.39 -11.33 -5.05
C LEU A 355 3.85 -11.84 -3.68
N ARG A 356 4.11 -13.15 -3.57
CA ARG A 356 4.75 -13.73 -2.42
C ARG A 356 6.26 -13.60 -2.57
N ASP A 357 6.89 -12.91 -1.63
CA ASP A 357 8.31 -12.95 -1.44
C ASP A 357 8.67 -13.99 -0.38
N GLU A 358 9.45 -15.00 -0.76
CA GLU A 358 9.98 -16.03 0.14
C GLU A 358 11.45 -15.78 0.50
N GLY A 359 12.05 -14.65 0.10
CA GLY A 359 13.47 -14.36 0.31
C GLY A 359 14.41 -15.22 -0.55
N ARG A 360 13.89 -15.88 -1.59
CA ARG A 360 14.62 -16.76 -2.54
C ARG A 360 15.06 -16.07 -3.83
N PHE A 361 14.70 -14.80 -4.01
CA PHE A 361 15.09 -14.01 -5.17
C PHE A 361 15.83 -12.77 -4.70
N PHE A 362 16.55 -12.12 -5.61
CA PHE A 362 17.16 -10.84 -5.32
C PHE A 362 16.09 -9.87 -4.81
N GLN A 363 16.16 -9.54 -3.52
CA GLN A 363 15.08 -8.88 -2.78
C GLN A 363 14.67 -7.56 -3.45
N GLU A 364 15.63 -6.84 -4.04
CA GLU A 364 15.38 -5.60 -4.79
C GLU A 364 14.48 -5.83 -6.01
N PHE A 365 14.67 -6.90 -6.77
CA PHE A 365 13.93 -7.13 -8.02
C PHE A 365 12.46 -7.45 -7.78
N VAL A 366 12.11 -8.05 -6.64
CA VAL A 366 10.73 -8.41 -6.30
C VAL A 366 9.86 -7.14 -6.21
N TYR A 367 10.43 -6.04 -5.72
CA TYR A 367 9.77 -4.73 -5.69
C TYR A 367 9.67 -4.09 -7.06
N ASP A 368 10.74 -4.11 -7.87
CA ASP A 368 10.68 -3.65 -9.27
C ASP A 368 9.59 -4.41 -10.06
N LEU A 369 9.47 -5.72 -9.82
CA LEU A 369 8.45 -6.57 -10.42
C LEU A 369 7.05 -6.19 -9.95
N CYS A 370 6.86 -5.99 -8.65
CA CYS A 370 5.57 -5.63 -8.07
C CYS A 370 5.06 -4.27 -8.61
N ILE A 371 5.96 -3.29 -8.71
CA ILE A 371 5.68 -1.94 -9.21
C ILE A 371 5.49 -1.95 -10.73
N GLY A 372 6.44 -2.53 -11.47
CA GLY A 372 6.42 -2.56 -12.93
C GLY A 372 5.24 -3.36 -13.49
N MET A 373 4.87 -4.47 -12.85
CA MET A 373 3.66 -5.23 -13.20
C MET A 373 2.39 -4.65 -12.58
N GLN A 374 2.48 -3.59 -11.77
CA GLN A 374 1.36 -2.96 -11.07
C GLN A 374 0.47 -3.95 -10.30
N LEU A 375 1.08 -4.77 -9.44
CA LEU A 375 0.34 -5.74 -8.60
C LEU A 375 -0.32 -5.04 -7.42
N GLY A 376 0.38 -4.05 -6.86
CA GLY A 376 -0.03 -3.19 -5.75
C GLY A 376 -0.10 -3.86 -4.39
N GLN A 377 0.25 -5.15 -4.28
CA GLN A 377 0.37 -5.87 -3.02
C GLN A 377 1.57 -6.82 -3.05
N ILE A 378 2.24 -6.95 -1.91
CA ILE A 378 3.32 -7.91 -1.70
C ILE A 378 3.17 -8.56 -0.32
N LYS A 379 3.31 -9.89 -0.24
CA LYS A 379 3.44 -10.62 1.02
C LYS A 379 4.91 -10.89 1.24
N THR A 380 5.48 -10.31 2.28
CA THR A 380 6.91 -10.36 2.59
C THR A 380 7.14 -10.80 4.04
N GLY A 381 8.40 -11.03 4.40
CA GLY A 381 8.82 -11.44 5.73
C GLY A 381 8.58 -10.39 6.81
N ALA A 382 9.13 -10.64 8.00
CA ALA A 382 9.06 -9.68 9.09
C ALA A 382 9.89 -8.41 8.75
N PRO A 383 9.57 -7.26 9.37
CA PRO A 383 10.36 -6.03 9.22
C PRO A 383 11.63 -6.09 10.10
N SER A 384 12.44 -7.14 9.96
CA SER A 384 13.62 -7.39 10.81
C SER A 384 14.95 -6.98 10.17
N ASP A 385 15.05 -7.00 8.84
CA ASP A 385 16.23 -6.51 8.10
C ASP A 385 15.82 -5.35 7.18
N PRO A 386 16.17 -4.10 7.50
CA PRO A 386 15.84 -2.95 6.68
C PRO A 386 16.38 -3.04 5.25
N LYS A 387 17.52 -3.72 5.03
CA LYS A 387 18.16 -3.82 3.71
C LYS A 387 17.24 -4.43 2.66
N HIS A 388 16.36 -5.33 3.10
CA HIS A 388 15.36 -5.97 2.26
C HIS A 388 14.44 -4.95 1.58
N TYR A 389 14.20 -3.80 2.21
CA TYR A 389 13.21 -2.81 1.78
C TYR A 389 13.82 -1.57 1.12
N TYR A 390 15.15 -1.46 1.06
CA TYR A 390 15.82 -0.26 0.55
C TYR A 390 15.43 0.06 -0.90
N ARG A 391 15.32 -0.95 -1.76
CA ARG A 391 14.98 -0.74 -3.17
C ARG A 391 13.61 -0.08 -3.37
N VAL A 392 12.59 -0.52 -2.64
CA VAL A 392 11.24 0.07 -2.78
C VAL A 392 11.19 1.49 -2.22
N VAL A 393 11.92 1.76 -1.15
CA VAL A 393 12.06 3.12 -0.59
C VAL A 393 12.82 4.03 -1.56
N GLU A 394 13.88 3.55 -2.19
CA GLU A 394 14.63 4.25 -3.25
C GLU A 394 13.72 4.57 -4.45
N ILE A 395 13.02 3.57 -5.00
CA ILE A 395 12.07 3.79 -6.10
C ILE A 395 11.01 4.83 -5.71
N GLU A 396 10.45 4.73 -4.50
CA GLU A 396 9.42 5.65 -4.01
C GLU A 396 9.93 7.09 -3.88
N SER A 397 11.09 7.28 -3.26
CA SER A 397 11.67 8.60 -2.98
C SER A 397 12.26 9.28 -4.22
N ASP A 398 13.00 8.54 -5.05
CA ASP A 398 13.78 9.13 -6.14
C ASP A 398 13.02 9.14 -7.47
N GLU A 399 12.24 8.10 -7.76
CA GLU A 399 11.62 7.91 -9.07
C GLU A 399 10.12 8.19 -9.11
N LEU A 400 9.41 7.91 -8.03
CA LEU A 400 7.96 8.05 -7.96
C LEU A 400 7.50 9.43 -7.42
N LYS A 401 8.26 10.04 -6.51
CA LYS A 401 8.07 11.41 -5.99
C LYS A 401 6.61 11.69 -5.58
N GLU A 402 6.10 12.91 -5.80
CA GLU A 402 4.73 13.30 -5.43
C GLU A 402 3.63 12.56 -6.21
N ASP A 403 3.98 11.93 -7.35
CA ASP A 403 3.03 11.25 -8.23
C ASP A 403 2.76 9.79 -7.83
N GLY A 404 3.75 9.07 -7.29
CA GLY A 404 3.58 7.69 -6.86
C GLY A 404 3.10 7.60 -5.42
N ILE A 405 1.79 7.75 -5.29
CA ILE A 405 1.07 7.51 -4.06
C ILE A 405 1.30 6.05 -3.64
N TYR A 406 1.73 5.77 -2.42
CA TYR A 406 1.59 4.43 -1.85
C TYR A 406 0.13 4.02 -2.00
N ARG A 407 -0.16 2.87 -2.64
CA ARG A 407 -1.52 2.51 -3.07
C ARG A 407 -2.54 2.66 -1.93
N GLY A 408 -2.10 2.49 -0.69
CA GLY A 408 -2.77 2.99 0.51
C GLY A 408 -4.25 2.71 0.51
N ALA A 409 -5.05 3.73 0.82
CA ALA A 409 -6.50 3.64 0.89
C ALA A 409 -7.23 3.30 -0.43
N THR A 410 -6.52 3.16 -1.54
CA THR A 410 -7.07 2.79 -2.85
C THR A 410 -6.69 1.38 -3.28
N PHE A 411 -6.26 0.55 -2.33
CA PHE A 411 -6.04 -0.88 -2.47
C PHE A 411 -7.16 -1.58 -3.25
N ARG A 412 -8.43 -1.12 -3.17
CA ARG A 412 -9.52 -1.28 -4.17
C ARG A 412 -10.59 -0.16 -4.04
N LYS A 413 -11.49 -0.04 -5.03
CA LYS A 413 -12.78 0.68 -4.88
C LYS A 413 -13.48 0.29 -3.56
N PRO A 414 -14.13 1.23 -2.88
CA PRO A 414 -14.27 1.26 -1.42
C PRO A 414 -15.46 0.42 -0.94
N VAL A 415 -15.23 -0.75 -0.36
CA VAL A 415 -16.25 -1.42 0.48
C VAL A 415 -15.72 -1.65 1.89
N LEU A 416 -14.50 -2.20 2.04
CA LEU A 416 -13.77 -2.24 3.32
C LEU A 416 -13.62 -0.86 3.97
N PHE A 417 -13.54 0.18 3.14
CA PHE A 417 -13.43 1.55 3.60
C PHE A 417 -14.65 2.03 4.37
N SER A 418 -15.88 1.58 4.09
CA SER A 418 -17.05 2.09 4.82
C SER A 418 -17.01 1.71 6.32
N GLN A 419 -16.49 0.53 6.64
CA GLN A 419 -16.38 0.01 8.01
C GLN A 419 -15.12 0.49 8.75
N PHE A 420 -13.98 0.63 8.06
CA PHE A 420 -12.78 1.24 8.66
C PHE A 420 -12.94 2.76 8.87
N ARG A 421 -13.58 3.44 7.91
CA ARG A 421 -13.83 4.89 7.94
C ARG A 421 -14.92 5.28 8.95
N SER A 422 -15.91 4.42 9.20
CA SER A 422 -16.93 4.69 10.24
C SER A 422 -16.36 4.61 11.66
N LYS A 423 -15.35 3.76 11.90
CA LYS A 423 -14.64 3.66 13.19
C LYS A 423 -13.46 4.64 13.33
N TRP A 424 -12.89 5.13 12.22
CA TRP A 424 -11.66 5.94 12.21
C TRP A 424 -11.79 7.33 11.58
N ASN A 425 -13.01 7.79 11.30
CA ASN A 425 -13.19 9.21 11.03
C ASN A 425 -13.07 9.99 12.36
N ARG A 426 -12.06 10.84 12.48
CA ARG A 426 -12.32 12.14 13.11
C ARG A 426 -13.30 12.87 12.20
N SER A 427 -14.59 12.59 12.37
CA SER A 427 -15.67 13.33 11.72
C SER A 427 -15.73 14.71 12.37
N ALA A 428 -14.76 15.56 12.05
CA ALA A 428 -14.91 16.98 12.29
C ALA A 428 -15.80 17.52 11.17
N LYS A 429 -17.05 17.87 11.48
CA LYS A 429 -17.73 18.93 10.72
C LYS A 429 -17.07 20.22 11.16
N THR A 430 -16.14 20.71 10.33
CA THR A 430 -15.50 21.99 10.56
C THR A 430 -16.28 23.04 9.80
N ASP A 431 -16.84 23.97 10.54
CA ASP A 431 -17.56 25.09 9.99
C ASP A 431 -16.66 26.32 9.99
N VAL A 432 -16.58 26.99 8.83
CA VAL A 432 -15.73 28.18 8.65
C VAL A 432 -16.62 29.41 8.56
N TRP A 433 -16.39 30.36 9.47
CA TRP A 433 -16.96 31.70 9.45
C TRP A 433 -15.93 32.68 8.96
N TRP A 434 -16.38 33.58 8.09
CA TRP A 434 -15.54 34.65 7.58
C TRP A 434 -16.27 35.99 7.66
N ASP A 435 -15.73 36.89 8.48
CA ASP A 435 -16.02 38.32 8.42
C ASP A 435 -15.20 38.96 7.28
N VAL A 436 -15.91 39.32 6.20
CA VAL A 436 -15.32 39.79 4.95
C VAL A 436 -15.00 41.29 5.00
N GLU A 437 -15.69 42.07 5.83
CA GLU A 437 -15.62 43.54 5.79
C GLU A 437 -14.23 44.07 6.13
N ASN A 438 -13.52 43.37 7.02
CA ASN A 438 -12.22 43.81 7.55
C ASN A 438 -11.04 42.91 7.17
N THR A 439 -11.25 41.85 6.36
CA THR A 439 -10.20 40.90 5.97
C THR A 439 -9.61 41.21 4.58
N LYS A 440 -8.30 41.45 4.49
CA LYS A 440 -7.59 41.57 3.19
C LYS A 440 -7.18 40.19 2.66
N PHE A 441 -7.35 39.97 1.35
CA PHE A 441 -6.79 38.81 0.67
C PHE A 441 -5.27 38.93 0.50
N PRO A 442 -4.49 37.85 0.73
CA PRO A 442 -3.10 37.79 0.32
C PRO A 442 -2.96 38.10 -1.18
N ARG A 443 -1.94 38.89 -1.58
CA ARG A 443 -1.65 39.11 -3.00
C ARG A 443 -1.41 37.75 -3.69
N GLY A 444 -2.07 37.53 -4.83
CA GLY A 444 -1.98 36.26 -5.59
C GLY A 444 -2.97 35.18 -5.15
N SER A 445 -3.70 35.35 -4.05
CA SER A 445 -4.75 34.42 -3.65
C SER A 445 -6.02 34.60 -4.48
N ASP A 446 -6.64 33.47 -4.83
CA ASP A 446 -7.92 33.39 -5.52
C ASP A 446 -8.98 32.96 -4.50
N PRO A 447 -9.87 33.88 -4.08
CA PRO A 447 -10.92 33.60 -3.11
C PRO A 447 -11.80 32.40 -3.51
N SER A 448 -12.01 32.19 -4.81
CA SER A 448 -12.85 31.10 -5.33
C SER A 448 -12.26 29.71 -5.10
N LYS A 449 -10.95 29.64 -4.85
CA LYS A 449 -10.21 28.40 -4.61
C LYS A 449 -9.93 28.15 -3.13
N PHE A 450 -10.32 29.06 -2.25
CA PHE A 450 -10.04 28.99 -0.81
C PHE A 450 -10.57 27.69 -0.19
N ARG A 451 -11.84 27.36 -0.49
CA ARG A 451 -12.47 26.11 -0.03
C ARG A 451 -11.68 24.87 -0.43
N GLN A 452 -11.31 24.80 -1.71
CA GLN A 452 -10.57 23.65 -2.26
C GLN A 452 -9.16 23.52 -1.63
N ARG A 453 -8.49 24.65 -1.37
CA ARG A 453 -7.17 24.68 -0.72
C ARG A 453 -7.26 24.23 0.74
N LEU A 454 -8.24 24.73 1.50
CA LEU A 454 -8.45 24.32 2.89
C LEU A 454 -8.83 22.85 2.99
N GLU A 455 -9.76 22.37 2.16
CA GLU A 455 -10.13 20.94 2.09
C GLU A 455 -8.90 20.07 1.78
N ARG A 456 -8.05 20.51 0.85
CA ARG A 456 -6.79 19.80 0.52
C ARG A 456 -5.82 19.80 1.70
N GLY A 457 -5.64 20.92 2.39
CA GLY A 457 -4.78 21.03 3.58
C GLY A 457 -5.24 20.11 4.70
N LEU A 458 -6.52 20.16 5.05
CA LEU A 458 -7.14 19.28 6.05
C LEU A 458 -7.01 17.80 5.65
N ARG A 459 -7.20 17.46 4.37
CA ARG A 459 -7.00 16.09 3.87
C ARG A 459 -5.54 15.63 3.95
N LYS A 460 -4.57 16.48 3.58
CA LYS A 460 -3.12 16.17 3.73
C LYS A 460 -2.75 15.87 5.19
N LYS A 461 -3.51 16.40 6.14
CA LYS A 461 -3.34 16.18 7.59
C LYS A 461 -4.21 15.05 8.15
N GLY A 462 -4.93 14.30 7.31
CA GLY A 462 -5.68 13.11 7.70
C GLY A 462 -7.15 13.33 8.08
N PHE A 463 -7.71 14.54 7.90
CA PHE A 463 -9.13 14.81 8.12
C PHE A 463 -9.98 14.41 6.91
N THR A 464 -11.16 13.85 7.16
CA THR A 464 -12.00 13.20 6.13
C THR A 464 -13.48 13.60 6.17
N GLY A 465 -13.89 14.44 7.13
CA GLY A 465 -15.23 15.03 7.23
C GLY A 465 -15.53 16.03 6.10
N GLY A 466 -16.81 16.36 5.91
CA GLY A 466 -17.19 17.46 5.03
C GLY A 466 -16.74 18.78 5.64
N VAL A 467 -16.01 19.60 4.88
CA VAL A 467 -15.73 20.99 5.28
C VAL A 467 -16.96 21.81 4.92
N GLY A 468 -17.72 22.20 5.93
CA GLY A 468 -18.83 23.12 5.77
C GLY A 468 -18.26 24.54 5.71
N PHE A 469 -18.14 25.13 4.53
CA PHE A 469 -17.99 26.59 4.48
C PHE A 469 -19.35 27.20 4.72
N ILE A 470 -19.75 27.32 5.99
CA ILE A 470 -21.12 27.68 6.31
C ILE A 470 -21.37 29.16 6.02
N ARG A 471 -20.50 30.13 6.36
CA ARG A 471 -20.89 31.56 6.19
C ARG A 471 -19.74 32.52 5.91
N ALA A 472 -19.82 33.23 4.78
CA ALA A 472 -19.16 34.51 4.60
C ALA A 472 -20.17 35.63 4.86
N VAL A 473 -19.82 36.57 5.73
CA VAL A 473 -20.71 37.63 6.22
C VAL A 473 -20.17 38.99 5.79
N ALA A 474 -21.04 39.80 5.17
CA ALA A 474 -20.74 41.18 4.79
C ALA A 474 -21.96 42.07 5.03
N ALA A 475 -21.75 43.31 5.49
CA ALA A 475 -22.78 44.31 5.50
C ALA A 475 -22.86 44.95 4.10
N ASN A 476 -24.07 45.29 3.70
CA ASN A 476 -24.30 46.21 2.58
C ASN A 476 -23.78 45.75 1.18
N LYS A 477 -23.55 44.44 0.97
CA LYS A 477 -23.17 43.79 -0.32
C LYS A 477 -21.77 44.09 -0.87
N ILE A 478 -20.79 44.48 -0.06
CA ILE A 478 -19.49 44.95 -0.57
C ILE A 478 -18.35 43.97 -0.25
N LEU A 479 -18.13 42.97 -1.10
CA LEU A 479 -16.85 42.25 -1.16
C LEU A 479 -15.86 43.08 -1.99
N ILE A 480 -14.77 43.62 -1.42
CA ILE A 480 -13.80 44.42 -2.19
C ILE A 480 -12.56 43.60 -2.56
N ARG A 481 -12.30 43.41 -3.86
CA ARG A 481 -10.96 43.02 -4.36
C ARG A 481 -10.37 44.18 -5.13
N ASN A 482 -9.21 44.70 -4.68
CA ASN A 482 -8.54 45.83 -5.32
C ASN A 482 -9.42 47.09 -5.54
N GLY A 483 -10.48 47.28 -4.74
CA GLY A 483 -11.42 48.40 -4.90
C GLY A 483 -12.72 48.08 -5.63
N GLU A 484 -12.90 46.85 -6.14
CA GLU A 484 -14.10 46.44 -6.91
C GLU A 484 -14.98 45.45 -6.13
N THR A 485 -16.30 45.63 -6.23
CA THR A 485 -17.33 44.78 -5.63
C THR A 485 -17.38 43.40 -6.31
N LEU A 486 -17.12 42.31 -5.58
CA LEU A 486 -17.28 40.94 -6.07
C LEU A 486 -18.75 40.52 -5.96
N ASP A 487 -19.34 40.11 -7.08
CA ASP A 487 -20.65 39.45 -7.12
C ASP A 487 -20.58 37.99 -6.63
N GLN A 488 -21.68 37.48 -6.08
CA GLN A 488 -21.83 36.11 -5.57
C GLN A 488 -21.50 35.04 -6.62
N SER A 489 -21.62 35.37 -7.91
CA SER A 489 -21.31 34.49 -9.03
C SER A 489 -19.84 34.04 -9.11
N HIS A 490 -18.91 34.73 -8.43
CA HIS A 490 -17.48 34.43 -8.51
C HIS A 490 -16.97 33.36 -7.52
N LEU A 491 -17.78 32.93 -6.54
CA LEU A 491 -17.33 32.09 -5.43
C LEU A 491 -18.21 30.84 -5.23
N PRO A 492 -18.17 29.89 -6.19
CA PRO A 492 -18.99 28.69 -6.14
C PRO A 492 -18.66 27.84 -4.89
N GLY A 493 -19.68 27.55 -4.09
CA GLY A 493 -19.60 26.67 -2.92
C GLY A 493 -19.28 27.35 -1.59
N ILE A 494 -19.45 28.66 -1.47
CA ILE A 494 -19.44 29.40 -0.20
C ILE A 494 -20.83 30.01 -0.01
N ASP A 495 -21.50 29.73 1.11
CA ASP A 495 -22.79 30.34 1.44
C ASP A 495 -22.56 31.76 1.98
N TYR A 496 -23.22 32.75 1.37
CA TYR A 496 -23.10 34.17 1.72
C TYR A 496 -24.32 34.65 2.51
N HIS A 497 -24.08 35.21 3.69
CA HIS A 497 -25.11 35.85 4.49
C HIS A 497 -24.90 37.37 4.49
N PHE A 498 -25.91 38.08 4.00
CA PHE A 498 -25.94 39.54 4.11
C PHE A 498 -26.69 39.94 5.37
N ILE A 499 -26.07 40.80 6.15
CA ILE A 499 -26.74 41.44 7.28
C ILE A 499 -27.08 42.85 6.84
N GLU A 500 -28.35 43.21 6.98
CA GLU A 500 -28.82 44.55 6.68
C GLU A 500 -28.33 45.50 7.77
N GLY A 501 -27.18 46.13 7.53
CA GLY A 501 -26.67 47.21 8.35
C GLY A 501 -27.36 48.52 7.98
N LYS A 502 -27.40 49.49 8.91
CA LYS A 502 -27.68 50.87 8.50
C LYS A 502 -26.53 51.34 7.60
N GLU A 503 -26.86 52.08 6.55
CA GLU A 503 -25.87 52.63 5.62
C GLU A 503 -24.75 53.37 6.40
N GLY A 504 -23.49 52.96 6.23
CA GLY A 504 -22.33 53.52 6.93
C GLY A 504 -21.97 52.86 8.29
N VAL A 505 -22.69 51.84 8.76
CA VAL A 505 -22.32 51.06 9.95
C VAL A 505 -21.39 49.91 9.56
N LYS A 506 -20.16 49.92 10.08
CA LYS A 506 -19.10 48.94 9.78
C LYS A 506 -19.12 47.65 10.62
N ASN A 507 -19.95 47.58 11.66
CA ASN A 507 -19.84 46.54 12.69
C ASN A 507 -21.04 45.57 12.69
N ALA A 508 -21.91 45.62 11.68
CA ALA A 508 -23.12 44.79 11.65
C ALA A 508 -22.78 43.30 11.55
N CYS A 509 -21.69 42.94 10.86
CA CYS A 509 -21.16 41.59 10.82
C CYS A 509 -20.65 41.11 12.18
N ASP A 510 -19.98 42.00 12.92
CA ASP A 510 -19.41 41.64 14.22
C ASP A 510 -20.47 41.30 15.25
N ASP A 511 -21.50 42.14 15.36
CA ASP A 511 -22.58 41.94 16.32
C ASP A 511 -23.35 40.64 16.04
N TRP A 512 -23.52 40.30 14.77
CA TRP A 512 -24.17 39.06 14.37
C TRP A 512 -23.33 37.82 14.67
N ILE A 513 -22.02 37.86 14.39
CA ILE A 513 -21.09 36.77 14.74
C ILE A 513 -21.05 36.57 16.26
N LYS A 514 -21.05 37.65 17.05
CA LYS A 514 -21.11 37.59 18.52
C LYS A 514 -22.38 36.94 19.03
N ASN A 515 -23.53 37.24 18.42
CA ASN A 515 -24.79 36.62 18.81
C ASN A 515 -24.78 35.10 18.56
N ASP A 516 -24.28 34.65 17.40
CA ASP A 516 -24.13 33.21 17.11
C ASP A 516 -23.18 32.54 18.12
N ILE A 517 -22.04 33.16 18.45
CA ILE A 517 -21.09 32.65 19.46
C ILE A 517 -21.73 32.57 20.85
N ASN A 518 -22.50 33.57 21.25
CA ASN A 518 -23.21 33.58 22.52
C ASN A 518 -24.28 32.49 22.59
N ASP A 519 -25.04 32.30 21.52
CA ASP A 519 -26.04 31.23 21.42
C ASP A 519 -25.39 29.84 21.49
N TRP A 520 -24.18 29.65 20.93
CA TRP A 520 -23.42 28.42 21.08
C TRP A 520 -22.90 28.22 22.51
N ASN A 521 -22.38 29.28 23.13
CA ASN A 521 -21.92 29.24 24.52
C ASN A 521 -23.06 28.88 25.48
N GLU A 522 -24.29 29.27 25.18
CA GLU A 522 -25.50 28.95 25.95
C GLU A 522 -26.22 27.67 25.48
N ASP A 523 -25.66 26.92 24.52
CA ASP A 523 -26.23 25.70 23.90
C ASP A 523 -27.66 25.90 23.34
N ARG A 524 -27.99 27.11 22.89
CA ARG A 524 -29.33 27.48 22.40
C ARG A 524 -29.56 27.20 20.91
N SER A 525 -28.50 26.93 20.14
CA SER A 525 -28.59 26.76 18.69
C SER A 525 -28.42 25.32 18.23
N SER A 526 -29.32 24.85 17.36
CA SER A 526 -29.19 23.57 16.65
C SER A 526 -28.12 23.58 15.56
N SER A 527 -27.54 24.75 15.25
CA SER A 527 -26.44 24.90 14.27
C SER A 527 -25.07 25.05 14.92
N THR A 528 -24.93 24.71 16.20
CA THR A 528 -23.65 24.73 16.90
C THR A 528 -22.68 23.73 16.23
N PRO A 529 -21.51 24.17 15.75
CA PRO A 529 -20.57 23.29 15.07
C PRO A 529 -19.89 22.31 16.02
N GLN A 530 -19.41 21.19 15.48
CA GLN A 530 -18.55 20.27 16.23
C GLN A 530 -17.07 20.68 16.22
N ASN A 531 -16.65 21.53 15.27
CA ASN A 531 -15.38 22.25 15.23
C ASN A 531 -15.61 23.56 14.47
N ALA A 532 -15.01 24.65 14.91
CA ALA A 532 -15.19 25.97 14.30
C ALA A 532 -13.87 26.59 13.83
N MET A 533 -13.94 27.43 12.81
CA MET A 533 -12.84 28.27 12.35
C MET A 533 -13.41 29.64 12.02
N LEU A 534 -13.02 30.67 12.77
CA LEU A 534 -13.35 32.06 12.49
C LEU A 534 -12.16 32.77 11.83
N ILE A 535 -12.42 33.41 10.71
CA ILE A 535 -11.49 34.31 10.04
C ILE A 535 -12.08 35.71 10.13
N SER A 536 -11.41 36.64 10.80
CA SER A 536 -11.85 38.02 10.88
C SER A 536 -10.71 38.99 10.63
N GLY A 537 -11.04 40.21 10.20
CA GLY A 537 -10.06 41.29 10.21
C GLY A 537 -9.74 41.77 11.62
N ASP A 538 -10.59 41.47 12.60
CA ASP A 538 -10.58 42.15 13.89
C ASP A 538 -10.23 41.15 15.00
N GLY A 539 -9.18 41.45 15.77
CA GLY A 539 -8.73 40.59 16.89
C GLY A 539 -9.68 40.54 18.08
N TRP A 540 -10.89 41.07 17.94
CA TRP A 540 -11.87 41.24 19.03
C TRP A 540 -12.58 39.95 19.44
N PHE A 541 -12.61 38.92 18.59
CA PHE A 541 -13.37 37.69 18.86
C PHE A 541 -12.61 36.65 19.71
N GLU A 542 -11.32 36.87 20.00
CA GLU A 542 -10.48 35.89 20.69
C GLU A 542 -10.98 35.58 22.12
N SER A 543 -11.44 36.58 22.86
CA SER A 543 -11.98 36.38 24.22
C SER A 543 -13.32 35.65 24.22
N ASP A 544 -14.17 35.92 23.23
CA ASP A 544 -15.54 35.40 23.18
C ASP A 544 -15.57 33.93 22.71
N LEU A 545 -14.57 33.52 21.92
CA LEU A 545 -14.43 32.17 21.37
C LEU A 545 -13.72 31.18 22.30
N GLY A 546 -12.96 31.65 23.29
CA GLY A 546 -12.27 30.77 24.24
C GLY A 546 -13.20 29.77 24.95
N ASN A 547 -14.43 30.19 25.27
CA ASN A 547 -15.42 29.33 25.93
C ASN A 547 -16.06 28.29 24.99
N VAL A 548 -16.06 28.53 23.67
CA VAL A 548 -16.58 27.58 22.66
C VAL A 548 -15.59 26.42 22.47
N GLN A 549 -14.29 26.69 22.59
CA GLN A 549 -13.19 25.73 22.44
C GLN A 549 -13.27 24.58 23.46
N ASP A 550 -13.65 24.89 24.70
CA ASP A 550 -13.77 23.87 25.76
C ASP A 550 -14.96 22.92 25.56
N LYS A 551 -15.98 23.34 24.79
CA LYS A 551 -17.24 22.60 24.62
C LYS A 551 -17.32 21.80 23.32
N ASN A 552 -16.86 22.37 22.20
CA ASN A 552 -17.18 21.89 20.85
C ASN A 552 -15.93 21.71 19.97
N GLY A 553 -14.87 21.12 20.52
CA GLY A 553 -13.67 20.79 19.76
C GLY A 553 -12.85 22.02 19.35
N PHE A 554 -12.20 21.95 18.19
CA PHE A 554 -11.21 22.93 17.74
C PHE A 554 -11.83 24.27 17.35
N VAL A 555 -11.21 25.40 17.76
CA VAL A 555 -11.56 26.76 17.34
C VAL A 555 -10.31 27.50 16.83
N MET A 556 -10.37 28.10 15.65
CA MET A 556 -9.27 28.93 15.10
C MET A 556 -9.72 30.38 14.92
N THR A 557 -8.87 31.35 15.28
CA THR A 557 -9.03 32.77 14.97
C THR A 557 -7.86 33.29 14.14
N CYS A 558 -8.16 34.21 13.22
CA CYS A 558 -7.19 34.91 12.40
C CYS A 558 -7.60 36.39 12.43
N SER A 559 -6.70 37.32 12.73
CA SER A 559 -6.94 38.78 12.82
C SER A 559 -6.02 39.56 11.86
N ARG A 560 -6.36 40.82 11.51
CA ARG A 560 -5.64 41.69 10.52
C ARG A 560 -4.12 41.67 10.64
N ASP A 561 -3.64 41.73 11.88
CA ASP A 561 -2.22 41.90 12.19
C ASP A 561 -1.55 40.56 12.53
N GLN A 562 -2.34 39.48 12.65
CA GLN A 562 -1.87 38.14 13.03
C GLN A 562 -2.28 37.05 12.05
N CYS A 563 -2.63 37.39 10.80
CA CYS A 563 -3.01 36.41 9.77
C CYS A 563 -2.01 35.26 9.58
N PHE A 564 -0.81 35.37 10.17
CA PHE A 564 0.32 34.49 9.99
C PHE A 564 1.02 34.06 11.29
N SER A 565 0.41 34.21 12.48
CA SER A 565 1.06 33.79 13.73
C SER A 565 0.18 33.28 14.86
N THR A 566 -1.15 33.23 14.75
CA THR A 566 -1.99 32.67 15.81
C THR A 566 -1.74 31.17 15.94
N LYS A 567 -1.26 30.78 17.13
CA LYS A 567 -0.82 29.44 17.48
C LYS A 567 -2.04 28.55 17.76
N ILE A 568 -2.10 27.40 17.11
CA ILE A 568 -2.99 26.30 17.51
C ILE A 568 -2.54 25.79 18.88
N ASN A 569 -3.39 25.91 19.89
CA ASN A 569 -3.30 25.02 21.04
C ASN A 569 -4.15 23.77 20.77
N ASP A 570 -3.48 22.63 20.84
CA ASP A 570 -3.96 21.25 20.86
C ASP A 570 -4.38 20.56 19.55
N PHE A 571 -3.34 20.19 18.78
CA PHE A 571 -3.22 18.88 18.16
C PHE A 571 -1.89 18.23 18.58
N GLY A 572 -1.85 17.55 19.73
CA GLY A 572 -0.68 16.73 20.10
C GLY A 572 0.61 17.53 20.36
N ASN A 573 0.52 18.66 21.06
CA ASN A 573 1.66 19.54 21.43
C ASN A 573 2.38 20.25 20.27
N GLU A 574 1.73 20.47 19.12
CA GLU A 574 2.31 21.26 18.02
C GLU A 574 1.44 22.47 17.64
N ASN A 575 2.10 23.63 17.46
CA ASN A 575 1.48 24.89 17.05
C ASN A 575 1.48 25.01 15.51
N TRP A 576 0.32 25.15 14.86
CA TRP A 576 0.24 25.40 13.40
C TRP A 576 -0.44 26.74 13.08
N GLY A 577 -0.21 27.27 11.89
CA GLY A 577 -0.85 28.50 11.38
C GLY A 577 -1.66 28.30 10.10
N LEU A 578 -2.45 29.31 9.71
CA LEU A 578 -3.30 29.29 8.51
C LEU A 578 -2.51 29.00 7.21
N PHE A 579 -1.26 29.47 7.11
CA PHE A 579 -0.38 29.17 5.97
C PHE A 579 -0.02 27.69 5.85
N ASP A 580 0.14 26.98 6.97
CA ASP A 580 0.46 25.55 6.97
C ASP A 580 -0.71 24.73 6.40
N LEU A 581 -1.93 25.23 6.55
CA LEU A 581 -3.15 24.63 6.03
C LEU A 581 -3.41 25.01 4.57
N LEU A 582 -3.13 26.25 4.15
CA LEU A 582 -3.43 26.72 2.80
C LEU A 582 -2.34 26.36 1.76
N GLY A 583 -1.13 26.02 2.21
CA GLY A 583 0.03 25.80 1.35
C GLY A 583 0.75 27.11 1.03
N LYS A 584 2.09 27.08 1.08
CA LYS A 584 3.00 28.24 0.97
C LYS A 584 3.06 28.94 -0.41
N GLU A 585 2.04 28.85 -1.25
CA GLU A 585 2.05 29.54 -2.57
C GLU A 585 1.54 30.98 -2.52
#